data_AF-A0A5D2S1C8-F1
#
_entry.id   AF-A0A5D2S1C8-F1
#
_cell.length_a   1.000
_cell.length_b   1.000
_cell.length_c   1.000
_cell.angle_alpha   90.00
_cell.angle_beta   90.00
_cell.angle_gamma   90.00
#
_symmetry.space_group_name_H-M   'P 1'
#
loop_
_entity.id
_entity.type
_entity.pdbx_description
1 polymer ?
#
loop_
_entity_poly.entity_id
_entity_poly.type
_entity_poly.pdbx_seq_one_letter_code
_entity_poly.pdbx_strand_id
1 'polypeptide(L)' 'MLQFKKVTNVKQQVAFGTMYYITLQVMDGDKTKVYESKVWDMPWMNFNEL' A
#
# COMPACT_ATOMS: atom_id res chain seq x y z
N MET A 1 13.24 10.86 -6.14
CA MET A 1 11.77 10.98 -6.34
C MET A 1 11.26 9.59 -6.62
N LEU A 2 10.28 9.11 -5.87
CA LEU A 2 9.67 7.79 -6.07
C LEU A 2 8.47 7.92 -7.02
N GLN A 3 8.43 7.10 -8.06
CA GLN A 3 7.32 7.06 -9.02
C GLN A 3 6.62 5.71 -8.93
N PHE A 4 5.32 5.72 -8.63
CA PHE A 4 4.51 4.50 -8.61
C PHE A 4 4.47 3.87 -10.01
N LYS A 5 4.63 2.56 -10.07
CA LYS A 5 4.55 1.79 -11.33
C LYS A 5 3.33 0.87 -11.36
N LYS A 6 3.24 -0.07 -10.41
CA LYS A 6 2.09 -0.97 -10.28
C LYS A 6 2.04 -1.64 -8.91
N VAL A 7 0.86 -2.10 -8.52
CA VAL A 7 0.69 -3.05 -7.41
C VAL A 7 0.92 -4.46 -7.93
N THR A 8 1.70 -5.27 -7.20
CA THR A 8 2.00 -6.66 -7.56
C THR A 8 1.32 -7.67 -6.65
N ASN A 9 0.99 -7.29 -5.42
CA ASN A 9 0.25 -8.12 -4.49
C ASN A 9 -0.55 -7.26 -3.52
N VAL A 10 -1.72 -7.75 -3.12
CA VAL A 10 -2.51 -7.17 -2.03
C VAL A 10 -3.00 -8.33 -1.16
N LYS A 11 -2.83 -8.19 0.15
CA LYS A 11 -3.51 -9.01 1.14
C LYS A 11 -4.40 -8.13 1.99
N GLN A 12 -5.62 -8.57 2.22
CA GLN A 12 -6.58 -7.90 3.08
C GLN A 12 -6.75 -8.67 4.38
N GLN A 13 -6.79 -7.95 5.48
CA GLN A 13 -7.08 -8.48 6.80
C GLN A 13 -8.21 -7.65 7.43
N VAL A 14 -9.29 -8.33 7.81
CA VAL A 14 -10.41 -7.70 8.52
C VAL A 14 -10.03 -7.55 10.00
N ALA A 15 -10.20 -6.34 10.52
CA ALA A 15 -9.97 -5.97 11.92
C ALA A 15 -10.98 -4.88 12.32
N PHE A 16 -10.59 -3.93 13.16
CA PHE A 16 -11.31 -2.65 13.30
C PHE A 16 -11.09 -1.83 12.03
N GLY A 17 -11.72 -2.21 10.92
CA GLY A 17 -11.45 -1.67 9.59
C GLY A 17 -10.86 -2.74 8.68
N THR A 18 -10.23 -2.30 7.60
CA THR A 18 -9.49 -3.19 6.70
C THR A 18 -8.02 -2.80 6.73
N MET A 19 -7.17 -3.77 7.07
CA MET A 19 -5.73 -3.63 6.96
C MET A 19 -5.28 -4.22 5.62
N TYR A 20 -4.63 -3.40 4.79
CA TYR A 20 -4.09 -3.78 3.50
C TYR A 20 -2.58 -3.91 3.59
N TYR A 21 -2.06 -5.07 3.21
CA TYR A 21 -0.63 -5.27 2.99
C TYR A 21 -0.40 -5.26 1.49
N ILE A 22 0.24 -4.21 0.99
CA ILE A 22 0.37 -3.94 -0.43
C ILE A 22 1.83 -4.08 -0.81
N THR A 23 2.12 -4.94 -1.77
CA THR A 23 3.42 -5.00 -2.43
C THR A 23 3.32 -4.24 -3.75
N LEU A 24 4.18 -3.25 -3.94
CA LEU A 24 4.15 -2.36 -5.11
C LEU A 24 5.53 -2.17 -5.73
N GLN A 25 5.56 -2.05 -7.05
CA GLN A 25 6.74 -1.65 -7.81
C GLN A 25 6.79 -0.14 -7.93
N VAL A 26 7.97 0.41 -7.69
CA VAL A 26 8.27 1.84 -7.72
C VAL A 26 9.54 2.06 -8.53
N MET A 27 9.58 3.13 -9.31
CA MET A 27 10.82 3.62 -9.91
C MET A 27 11.47 4.65 -8.99
N ASP A 28 12.74 4.41 -8.65
CA ASP A 28 13.59 5.31 -7.88
C ASP A 28 14.73 5.78 -8.80
N GLY A 29 14.49 6.91 -9.46
CA GLY A 29 15.23 7.29 -10.67
C GLY A 29 14.99 6.27 -11.78
N ASP A 30 16.07 5.71 -12.33
CA ASP A 30 16.00 4.75 -13.44
C ASP A 30 15.87 3.28 -12.98
N LYS A 31 15.83 3.04 -11.67
CA LYS A 31 15.79 1.69 -11.09
C LYS A 31 14.38 1.32 -10.64
N THR A 32 13.88 0.18 -11.09
CA THR A 32 12.64 -0.39 -10.53
C THR A 32 12.96 -1.19 -9.27
N LYS A 33 12.28 -0.87 -8.16
CA LYS A 33 12.37 -1.55 -6.87
C LYS A 33 10.98 -2.02 -6.43
N VAL A 34 10.94 -3.00 -5.54
CA VAL A 34 9.72 -3.49 -4.91
C VAL A 34 9.68 -2.99 -3.47
N TYR A 35 8.53 -2.49 -3.05
CA TYR A 35 8.26 -2.01 -1.70
C TYR A 35 7.04 -2.71 -1.13
N GLU A 36 7.00 -2.82 0.19
CA GLU A 36 5.84 -3.26 0.94
C GLU A 36 5.31 -2.08 1.76
N SER A 37 4.00 -1.89 1.77
CA SER A 37 3.31 -0.87 2.57
C SER A 37 2.11 -1.47 3.30
N LYS A 38 1.71 -0.81 4.38
CA LYS A 38 0.61 -1.27 5.24
C LYS A 38 -0.41 -0.16 5.43
N VAL A 39 -1.57 -0.26 4.78
CA VAL A 39 -2.60 0.77 4.88
C VAL A 39 -3.72 0.31 5.80
N TRP A 40 -4.10 1.12 6.78
CA TRP A 40 -5.28 0.88 7.62
C TRP A 40 -6.40 1.83 7.24
N ASP A 41 -7.51 1.27 6.78
CA ASP A 41 -8.71 2.01 6.38
C ASP A 41 -9.88 1.69 7.32
N MET A 42 -10.51 2.74 7.84
CA MET A 42 -11.74 2.67 8.63
C MET A 42 -12.75 3.67 8.04
N PRO A 43 -13.58 3.25 7.06
CA PRO A 43 -14.48 4.14 6.34
C PRO A 43 -15.48 4.87 7.25
N TRP A 44 -15.98 4.21 8.29
CA TRP A 44 -16.95 4.78 9.21
C TRP A 44 -16.38 5.87 10.13
N MET A 45 -15.06 5.98 10.23
CA MET A 45 -14.36 7.07 10.94
C MET A 45 -13.75 8.10 9.99
N ASN A 46 -13.93 7.93 8.66
CA ASN A 46 -13.17 8.67 7.64
C ASN A 46 -11.64 8.63 7.89
N PHE A 47 -11.14 7.48 8.37
CA PHE A 47 -9.74 7.32 8.76
C PHE A 47 -8.99 6.44 7.76
N ASN A 48 -7.82 6.91 7.35
CA ASN A 48 -6.87 6.19 6.50
C ASN A 48 -5.43 6.52 6.94
N GLU A 49 -4.63 5.50 7.24
CA GLU A 49 -3.21 5.62 7.67
C GLU A 49 -2.33 4.64 6.89
N LEU A 50 -1.04 5.00 6.67
CA LEU A 50 -0.07 4.29 5.82
C LEU A 50 1.15 3.82 6.60
#